data_AF-A0AAJ2X5F6-F1
#
_entry.id   AF-A0AAJ2X5F6-F1
#
_cell.length_a   1.000
_cell.length_b   1.000
_cell.length_c   1.000
_cell.angle_alpha   90.00
_cell.angle_beta   90.00
_cell.angle_gamma   90.00
#
_symmetry.space_group_name_H-M   'P 1'
#
loop_
_entity.id
_entity.type
_entity.pdbx_description
1 polymer ?
#
loop_
_entity_poly.entity_id
_entity_poly.type
_entity_poly.pdbx_seq_one_letter_code
_entity_poly.pdbx_strand_id
1 'polypeptide(L)'
;MLKPPPLFFIGWDYTAPASVVLKQALMDPEFPWKAMAIVHDVLLTENVDTIPLMQTDEFLARENSSNTNVLLLVKDGVQRAIWMRRIREHGLRLVDQGELLRGYAEHLARRKMTRSLGVITLPQAFDDTAQRDLQSFTGRWPDPLSNHTFGAYLSFLQSGLIAALSAVVTADALEHPFFMRKDPYAEAFKAIARNGVIWEIADTRSAFIEQAVVHHNIGGFTYGFSSFSAGSVQAEGTRLAFLLGGLGIKPALSSLHASDTTVRQDHVGAAAAPDINADNKFVRIDVEEPVAVLKWLDHCTENLLAKVRLRRPSDLLQCLGAFPIEQLSLRCDRPGPAGLELTFAKLQSAVVDVA
;
A
#
# COMPACT_ATOMS: atom_id res chain seq x y z
N MET A 1 18.14 5.36 27.91
CA MET A 1 17.79 4.58 26.69
C MET A 1 18.07 3.12 26.98
N LEU A 2 17.07 2.24 26.86
CA LEU A 2 17.29 0.80 26.91
C LEU A 2 18.06 0.37 25.65
N LYS A 3 19.04 -0.52 25.79
CA LYS A 3 19.78 -1.05 24.62
C LYS A 3 18.81 -1.84 23.73
N PRO A 4 18.88 -1.70 22.40
CA PRO A 4 18.01 -2.45 21.49
C PRO A 4 18.22 -3.96 21.68
N PRO A 5 17.15 -4.77 21.73
CA PRO A 5 17.24 -6.20 21.92
C PRO A 5 18.06 -6.88 20.80
N PRO A 6 18.94 -7.84 21.15
CA PRO A 6 19.72 -8.59 20.16
C PRO A 6 18.81 -9.53 19.37
N LEU A 7 19.01 -9.58 18.05
CA LEU A 7 18.28 -10.42 17.11
C LEU A 7 19.25 -11.24 16.25
N PHE A 8 19.02 -12.55 16.18
CA PHE A 8 19.77 -13.49 15.34
C PHE A 8 18.86 -14.05 14.24
N PHE A 9 19.38 -14.18 13.03
CA PHE A 9 18.63 -14.68 11.87
C PHE A 9 19.05 -16.12 11.58
N ILE A 10 18.11 -17.05 11.51
CA ILE A 10 18.42 -18.45 11.24
C ILE A 10 17.97 -18.81 9.83
N GLY A 11 18.92 -19.24 8.99
CA GLY A 11 18.62 -19.68 7.63
C GLY A 11 18.09 -18.58 6.72
N TRP A 12 18.55 -17.34 6.92
CA TRP A 12 18.13 -16.21 6.10
C TRP A 12 18.78 -16.24 4.72
N ASP A 13 17.97 -16.42 3.69
CA ASP A 13 18.37 -16.20 2.30
C ASP A 13 18.33 -14.69 1.99
N TYR A 14 19.48 -14.02 2.15
CA TYR A 14 19.63 -12.59 1.92
C TYR A 14 19.56 -12.19 0.44
N THR A 15 19.63 -13.16 -0.48
CA THR A 15 19.54 -12.91 -1.92
C THR A 15 18.10 -12.94 -2.44
N ALA A 16 17.17 -13.53 -1.68
CA ALA A 16 15.77 -13.62 -2.07
C ALA A 16 15.10 -12.23 -2.13
N PRO A 17 14.26 -11.96 -3.16
CA PRO A 17 13.48 -10.72 -3.23
C PRO A 17 12.60 -10.46 -2.00
N ALA A 18 12.10 -11.52 -1.34
CA ALA A 18 11.32 -11.43 -0.11
C ALA A 18 12.10 -10.84 1.08
N SER A 19 13.43 -10.83 1.01
CA SER A 19 14.32 -10.34 2.06
C SER A 19 14.57 -8.83 1.99
N VAL A 20 14.20 -8.17 0.88
CA VAL A 20 14.47 -6.74 0.64
C VAL A 20 13.88 -5.85 1.74
N VAL A 21 12.64 -6.11 2.16
CA VAL A 21 11.95 -5.32 3.18
C VAL A 21 12.71 -5.35 4.51
N LEU A 22 13.06 -6.56 4.97
CA LEU A 22 13.77 -6.75 6.24
C LEU A 22 15.20 -6.19 6.15
N LYS A 23 15.88 -6.38 5.02
CA LYS A 23 17.21 -5.81 4.77
C LYS A 23 17.20 -4.30 4.89
N GLN A 24 16.26 -3.63 4.21
CA GLN A 24 16.16 -2.17 4.26
C GLN A 24 15.77 -1.68 5.66
N ALA A 25 14.92 -2.40 6.38
CA ALA A 25 14.59 -2.07 7.77
C ALA A 25 15.84 -2.09 8.66
N LEU A 26 16.67 -3.14 8.55
CA LEU A 26 17.88 -3.30 9.35
C LEU A 26 18.98 -2.27 9.05
N MET A 27 18.95 -1.68 7.85
CA MET A 27 19.86 -0.61 7.47
C MET A 27 19.41 0.78 7.96
N ASP A 28 18.17 0.92 8.45
CA ASP A 28 17.71 2.18 9.03
C ASP A 28 18.26 2.35 10.47
N PRO A 29 18.97 3.45 10.77
CA PRO A 29 19.40 3.77 12.13
C PRO A 29 18.28 3.83 13.18
N GLU A 30 17.04 4.06 12.74
CA GLU A 30 15.85 4.07 13.59
C GLU A 30 15.26 2.68 13.87
N PHE A 31 15.84 1.61 13.33
CA PHE A 31 15.33 0.26 13.57
C PHE A 31 15.51 -0.15 15.05
N PRO A 32 14.45 -0.59 15.74
CA PRO A 32 14.49 -0.76 17.20
C PRO A 32 15.18 -2.05 17.67
N TRP A 33 15.64 -2.90 16.74
CA TRP A 33 16.33 -4.15 17.04
C TRP A 33 17.77 -4.11 16.55
N LYS A 34 18.65 -4.84 17.24
CA LYS A 34 20.05 -4.95 16.82
C LYS A 34 20.29 -6.31 16.18
N ALA A 35 20.53 -6.32 14.86
CA ALA A 35 21.04 -7.50 14.17
C ALA A 35 22.40 -7.91 14.75
N MET A 36 22.47 -9.11 15.32
CA MET A 36 23.69 -9.63 15.93
C MET A 36 24.46 -10.54 15.00
N ALA A 37 23.79 -11.48 14.33
CA ALA A 37 24.40 -12.38 13.35
C ALA A 37 23.35 -13.12 12.50
N ILE A 38 23.80 -13.66 11.36
CA ILE A 38 23.08 -14.64 10.56
C ILE A 38 23.70 -16.02 10.82
N VAL A 39 22.88 -16.97 11.30
CA VAL A 39 23.26 -18.34 11.59
C VAL A 39 23.08 -19.20 10.32
N HIS A 40 24.20 -19.69 9.77
CA HIS A 40 24.21 -20.46 8.52
C HIS A 40 25.44 -21.40 8.44
N ASP A 41 25.25 -22.64 8.00
CA ASP A 41 26.30 -23.68 8.00
C ASP A 41 27.08 -23.79 6.67
N VAL A 42 26.55 -23.22 5.59
CA VAL A 42 27.21 -23.19 4.27
C VAL A 42 27.78 -21.79 4.05
N LEU A 43 29.10 -21.65 3.97
CA LEU A 43 29.78 -20.34 3.92
C LEU A 43 30.58 -20.13 2.62
N LEU A 44 30.43 -18.95 2.03
CA LEU A 44 31.31 -18.37 1.00
C LEU A 44 31.83 -16.96 1.38
N THR A 45 31.36 -16.34 2.47
CA THR A 45 31.76 -15.01 2.97
C THR A 45 31.69 -14.91 4.50
N GLU A 46 32.32 -13.91 5.11
CA GLU A 46 32.35 -13.69 6.58
C GLU A 46 31.19 -12.81 7.10
N ASN A 47 30.57 -12.00 6.24
CA ASN A 47 29.46 -11.12 6.57
C ASN A 47 28.50 -10.93 5.38
N VAL A 48 27.31 -10.41 5.68
CA VAL A 48 26.32 -9.93 4.70
C VAL A 48 25.99 -8.49 5.07
N ASP A 49 26.36 -7.56 4.18
CA ASP A 49 26.35 -6.11 4.43
C ASP A 49 27.17 -5.75 5.69
N THR A 50 26.51 -5.47 6.82
CA THR A 50 27.15 -5.18 8.12
C THR A 50 26.84 -6.23 9.20
N ILE A 51 26.12 -7.30 8.84
CA ILE A 51 25.68 -8.34 9.79
C ILE A 51 26.65 -9.53 9.68
N PRO A 52 27.30 -9.95 10.77
CA PRO A 52 28.25 -11.05 10.73
C PRO A 52 27.55 -12.39 10.51
N LEU A 53 28.21 -13.31 9.83
CA LEU A 53 27.77 -14.71 9.74
C LEU A 53 28.32 -15.49 10.96
N MET A 54 27.56 -16.50 11.39
CA MET A 54 27.87 -17.32 12.56
C MET A 54 27.53 -18.78 12.25
N GLN A 55 28.40 -19.70 12.64
CA GLN A 55 28.10 -21.12 12.50
C GLN A 55 27.06 -21.57 13.53
N THR A 56 26.28 -22.60 13.20
CA THR A 56 25.25 -23.13 14.12
C THR A 56 25.85 -23.55 15.47
N ASP A 57 26.98 -24.26 15.46
CA ASP A 57 27.59 -24.76 16.70
C ASP A 57 28.11 -23.61 17.57
N GLU A 58 28.70 -22.58 16.96
CA GLU A 58 29.13 -21.36 17.66
C GLU A 58 27.93 -20.62 18.28
N PHE A 59 26.82 -20.53 17.54
CA PHE A 59 25.60 -19.89 18.02
C PHE A 59 25.01 -20.63 19.22
N LEU A 60 24.89 -21.96 19.14
CA LEU A 60 24.29 -22.80 20.18
C LEU A 60 25.16 -22.90 21.44
N ALA A 61 26.48 -22.70 21.32
CA ALA A 61 27.41 -22.72 22.45
C ALA A 61 27.36 -21.46 23.34
N ARG A 62 26.62 -20.41 22.95
CA ARG A 62 26.55 -19.16 23.73
C ARG A 62 25.70 -19.30 25.00
N GLU A 63 26.29 -18.93 26.14
CA GLU A 63 25.76 -19.11 27.51
C GLU A 63 24.57 -18.22 27.95
N ASN A 64 23.88 -17.50 27.06
CA ASN A 64 22.77 -16.60 27.44
C ASN A 64 21.49 -16.85 26.63
N SER A 65 20.87 -17.98 26.87
CA SER A 65 19.84 -18.52 25.98
C SER A 65 18.43 -17.94 26.21
N SER A 66 18.12 -17.41 27.40
CA SER A 66 16.78 -16.86 27.74
C SER A 66 16.49 -15.42 27.25
N ASN A 67 17.52 -14.65 26.87
CA ASN A 67 17.38 -13.28 26.34
C ASN A 67 17.69 -13.17 24.84
N THR A 68 17.89 -14.30 24.18
CA THR A 68 18.26 -14.35 22.76
C THR A 68 17.01 -14.43 21.89
N ASN A 69 16.79 -13.40 21.08
CA ASN A 69 15.69 -13.38 20.10
C ASN A 69 16.19 -13.94 18.77
N VAL A 70 15.40 -14.82 18.17
CA VAL A 70 15.72 -15.47 16.89
C VAL A 70 14.59 -15.31 15.90
N LEU A 71 14.92 -14.98 14.66
CA LEU A 71 14.01 -15.00 13.52
C LEU A 71 14.33 -16.22 12.64
N LEU A 72 13.37 -17.15 12.52
CA LEU A 72 13.54 -18.38 11.75
C LEU A 72 12.99 -18.26 10.32
N LEU A 73 13.89 -18.19 9.34
CA LEU A 73 13.58 -17.98 7.91
C LEU A 73 13.80 -19.24 7.05
N VAL A 74 14.07 -20.38 7.69
CA VAL A 74 14.18 -21.68 7.03
C VAL A 74 12.85 -22.08 6.40
N LYS A 75 12.86 -22.28 5.08
CA LYS A 75 11.72 -22.72 4.27
C LYS A 75 11.53 -24.25 4.27
N ASP A 76 12.63 -25.00 4.32
CA ASP A 76 12.57 -26.47 4.32
C ASP A 76 11.90 -27.00 5.60
N GLY A 77 10.87 -27.84 5.44
CA GLY A 77 10.03 -28.29 6.56
C GLY A 77 10.79 -29.13 7.59
N VAL A 78 11.74 -29.96 7.14
CA VAL A 78 12.53 -30.83 8.01
C VAL A 78 13.51 -29.99 8.83
N GLN A 79 14.28 -29.13 8.17
CA GLN A 79 15.22 -28.22 8.82
C GLN A 79 14.50 -27.24 9.74
N ARG A 80 13.32 -26.73 9.34
CA ARG A 80 12.49 -25.87 10.18
C ARG A 80 12.07 -26.59 11.46
N ALA A 81 11.64 -27.85 11.37
CA ALA A 81 11.25 -28.65 12.54
C ALA A 81 12.43 -28.87 13.51
N ILE A 82 13.62 -29.15 12.96
CA ILE A 82 14.86 -29.29 13.74
C ILE A 82 15.18 -27.98 14.48
N TRP A 83 15.12 -26.85 13.78
CA TRP A 83 15.36 -25.55 14.40
C TRP A 83 14.32 -25.19 15.46
N MET A 84 13.04 -25.44 15.21
CA MET A 84 11.99 -25.24 16.21
C MET A 84 12.18 -26.10 17.47
N ARG A 85 12.77 -27.28 17.33
CA ARG A 85 13.18 -28.11 18.48
C ARG A 85 14.35 -27.46 19.24
N ARG A 86 15.43 -27.07 18.54
CA ARG A 86 16.60 -26.40 19.14
C ARG A 86 16.22 -25.10 19.86
N ILE A 87 15.36 -24.28 19.24
CA ILE A 87 14.85 -23.03 19.83
C ILE A 87 14.19 -23.30 21.18
N ARG A 88 13.37 -24.35 21.27
CA ARG A 88 12.72 -24.75 22.53
C ARG A 88 13.72 -25.30 23.55
N GLU A 89 14.61 -26.20 23.13
CA GLU A 89 15.60 -26.84 24.01
C GLU A 89 16.57 -25.82 24.63
N HIS A 90 16.95 -24.79 23.87
CA HIS A 90 17.80 -23.71 24.33
C HIS A 90 17.01 -22.56 24.97
N GLY A 91 15.67 -22.58 25.00
CA GLY A 91 14.87 -21.49 25.58
C GLY A 91 15.00 -20.16 24.84
N LEU A 92 15.30 -20.20 23.54
CA LEU A 92 15.40 -19.02 22.68
C LEU A 92 14.00 -18.45 22.41
N ARG A 93 13.88 -17.13 22.34
CA ARG A 93 12.61 -16.48 21.96
C ARG A 93 12.48 -16.41 20.45
N LEU A 94 11.55 -17.16 19.89
CA LEU A 94 11.17 -17.00 18.49
C LEU A 94 10.45 -15.67 18.32
N VAL A 95 10.95 -14.84 17.41
CA VAL A 95 10.34 -13.61 16.95
C VAL A 95 9.96 -13.80 15.49
N ASP A 96 8.74 -13.44 15.12
CA ASP A 96 8.31 -13.48 13.72
C ASP A 96 8.63 -12.17 13.00
N GLN A 97 8.73 -12.22 11.67
CA GLN A 97 9.06 -11.05 10.85
C GLN A 97 8.02 -9.93 11.00
N GLY A 98 6.76 -10.30 11.22
CA GLY A 98 5.67 -9.36 11.39
C GLY A 98 5.78 -8.61 12.72
N GLU A 99 6.17 -9.27 13.81
CA GLU A 99 6.48 -8.63 15.09
C GLU A 99 7.58 -7.57 14.93
N LEU A 100 8.66 -7.88 14.20
CA LEU A 100 9.75 -6.94 13.95
C LEU A 100 9.27 -5.70 13.19
N LEU A 101 8.54 -5.91 12.09
CA LEU A 101 8.04 -4.82 11.25
C LEU A 101 6.97 -4.00 11.98
N ARG A 102 6.14 -4.63 12.81
CA ARG A 102 5.16 -3.95 13.66
C ARG A 102 5.86 -3.08 14.70
N GLY A 103 6.82 -3.63 15.45
CA GLY A 103 7.58 -2.87 16.45
C GLY A 103 8.36 -1.71 15.84
N TYR A 104 8.88 -1.86 14.61
CA TYR A 104 9.52 -0.77 13.89
C TYR A 104 8.53 0.29 13.41
N ALA A 105 7.38 -0.10 12.86
CA ALA A 105 6.32 0.85 12.50
C ALA A 105 5.80 1.62 13.73
N GLU A 106 5.63 0.97 14.88
CA GLU A 106 5.29 1.64 16.15
C GLU A 106 6.36 2.65 16.59
N HIS A 107 7.65 2.30 16.44
CA HIS A 107 8.75 3.21 16.74
C HIS A 107 8.73 4.45 15.83
N LEU A 108 8.53 4.26 14.53
CA LEU A 108 8.41 5.36 13.57
C LEU A 108 7.17 6.23 13.86
N ALA A 109 6.05 5.61 14.23
CA ALA A 109 4.80 6.28 14.60
C ALA A 109 4.97 7.26 15.76
N ARG A 110 5.61 6.80 16.85
CA ARG A 110 5.91 7.64 18.02
C ARG A 110 6.74 8.87 17.66
N ARG A 111 7.50 8.79 16.56
CA ARG A 111 8.36 9.85 16.05
C ARG A 111 7.73 10.63 14.89
N LYS A 112 6.49 10.33 14.51
CA LYS A 112 5.77 10.89 13.35
C LYS A 112 6.54 10.73 12.03
N MET A 113 7.26 9.63 11.89
CA MET A 113 8.07 9.31 10.72
C MET A 113 7.40 8.23 9.88
N THR A 114 7.64 8.25 8.57
CA THR A 114 7.34 7.15 7.64
C THR A 114 8.65 6.65 7.03
N ARG A 115 8.67 5.38 6.62
CA ARG A 115 9.81 4.77 5.91
C ARG A 115 9.32 3.89 4.79
N SER A 116 9.92 4.08 3.61
CA SER A 116 9.76 3.17 2.48
C SER A 116 10.84 2.09 2.58
N LEU A 117 10.39 0.85 2.74
CA LEU A 117 11.16 -0.38 2.69
C LEU A 117 10.88 -1.09 1.35
N GLY A 118 11.13 -0.36 0.25
CA GLY A 118 11.06 -0.90 -1.09
C GLY A 118 9.61 -0.91 -1.58
N VAL A 119 9.02 -2.09 -1.76
CA VAL A 119 7.61 -2.22 -2.18
C VAL A 119 6.62 -1.94 -1.04
N ILE A 120 7.13 -1.80 0.18
CA ILE A 120 6.36 -1.56 1.39
C ILE A 120 6.71 -0.20 1.93
N THR A 121 5.75 0.71 2.03
CA THR A 121 5.86 1.83 2.96
C THR A 121 5.31 1.35 4.28
N LEU A 122 6.13 1.31 5.34
CA LEU A 122 5.60 1.05 6.67
C LEU A 122 4.65 2.19 7.00
N PRO A 123 3.36 1.90 7.24
CA PRO A 123 2.41 2.94 7.58
C PRO A 123 2.90 3.64 8.84
N GLN A 124 2.49 4.90 8.99
CA GLN A 124 2.82 5.73 10.15
C GLN A 124 2.27 5.17 11.49
N ALA A 125 1.60 4.00 11.50
CA ALA A 125 1.43 3.07 12.62
C ALA A 125 0.69 1.81 12.15
N PHE A 126 0.93 0.65 12.78
CA PHE A 126 -0.14 -0.32 13.02
C PHE A 126 -0.95 0.23 14.20
N ASP A 127 -1.94 1.07 13.90
CA ASP A 127 -2.75 1.68 14.94
C ASP A 127 -3.70 0.62 15.52
N ASP A 128 -3.35 0.04 16.67
CA ASP A 128 -4.16 -0.95 17.39
C ASP A 128 -5.56 -0.43 17.72
N THR A 129 -5.72 0.89 17.90
CA THR A 129 -7.04 1.50 18.11
C THR A 129 -7.80 1.49 16.79
N ALA A 130 -7.17 1.96 15.71
CA ALA A 130 -7.79 1.89 14.40
C ALA A 130 -8.14 0.45 13.99
N GLN A 131 -7.28 -0.52 14.30
CA GLN A 131 -7.55 -1.92 14.04
C GLN A 131 -8.79 -2.40 14.79
N ARG A 132 -8.89 -2.10 16.10
CA ARG A 132 -10.08 -2.45 16.90
C ARG A 132 -11.34 -1.81 16.35
N ASP A 133 -11.27 -0.55 15.95
CA ASP A 133 -12.42 0.16 15.38
C ASP A 133 -12.81 -0.44 14.01
N LEU A 134 -11.82 -0.79 13.18
CA LEU A 134 -12.02 -1.45 11.89
C LEU A 134 -12.68 -2.83 12.04
N GLN A 135 -12.42 -3.57 13.12
CA GLN A 135 -13.06 -4.89 13.34
C GLN A 135 -14.59 -4.82 13.31
N SER A 136 -15.18 -3.69 13.73
CA SER A 136 -16.63 -3.48 13.70
C SER A 136 -17.23 -3.57 12.29
N PHE A 137 -16.42 -3.37 11.24
CA PHE A 137 -16.82 -3.39 9.83
C PHE A 137 -16.64 -4.75 9.14
N THR A 138 -16.22 -5.79 9.89
CA THR A 138 -16.06 -7.14 9.35
C THR A 138 -17.38 -7.68 8.82
N GLY A 139 -17.40 -8.22 7.60
CA GLY A 139 -18.60 -8.80 7.00
C GLY A 139 -19.60 -7.78 6.46
N ARG A 140 -19.29 -6.48 6.47
CA ARG A 140 -20.21 -5.42 6.03
C ARG A 140 -20.01 -4.96 4.58
N TRP A 141 -18.97 -5.42 3.90
CA TRP A 141 -18.66 -4.97 2.55
C TRP A 141 -19.67 -5.53 1.54
N PRO A 142 -19.95 -4.80 0.44
CA PRO A 142 -21.01 -5.16 -0.49
C PRO A 142 -20.71 -6.43 -1.31
N ASP A 143 -19.44 -6.84 -1.41
CA ASP A 143 -19.04 -8.01 -2.18
C ASP A 143 -18.08 -8.95 -1.42
N PRO A 144 -18.02 -10.24 -1.80
CA PRO A 144 -17.18 -11.23 -1.12
C PRO A 144 -15.68 -10.92 -1.17
N LEU A 145 -15.19 -10.36 -2.28
CA LEU A 145 -13.77 -10.07 -2.46
C LEU A 145 -13.33 -8.93 -1.53
N SER A 146 -14.14 -7.87 -1.41
CA SER A 146 -13.90 -6.80 -0.45
C SER A 146 -13.88 -7.31 0.98
N ASN A 147 -14.81 -8.22 1.35
CA ASN A 147 -14.81 -8.84 2.67
C ASN A 147 -13.56 -9.70 2.93
N HIS A 148 -13.13 -10.49 1.94
CA HIS A 148 -11.92 -11.30 2.04
C HIS A 148 -10.66 -10.44 2.16
N THR A 149 -10.54 -9.42 1.30
CA THR A 149 -9.46 -8.42 1.32
C THR A 149 -9.39 -7.70 2.66
N PHE A 150 -10.54 -7.28 3.19
CA PHE A 150 -10.62 -6.60 4.48
C PHE A 150 -10.18 -7.51 5.63
N GLY A 151 -10.61 -8.77 5.65
CA GLY A 151 -10.17 -9.76 6.64
C GLY A 151 -8.67 -10.04 6.59
N ALA A 152 -8.10 -10.14 5.39
CA ALA A 152 -6.66 -10.28 5.19
C ALA A 152 -5.90 -9.03 5.64
N TYR A 153 -6.44 -7.84 5.38
CA TYR A 153 -5.86 -6.58 5.85
C TYR A 153 -5.89 -6.48 7.38
N LEU A 154 -6.99 -6.82 8.04
CA LEU A 154 -7.06 -6.88 9.51
C LEU A 154 -6.05 -7.87 10.10
N SER A 155 -5.89 -9.03 9.45
CA SER A 155 -4.91 -10.05 9.85
C SER A 155 -3.47 -9.56 9.66
N PHE A 156 -3.20 -8.82 8.58
CA PHE A 156 -1.93 -8.13 8.37
C PHE A 156 -1.71 -7.05 9.43
N LEU A 157 -2.73 -6.27 9.79
CA LEU A 157 -2.60 -5.27 10.85
C LEU A 157 -2.27 -5.90 12.21
N GLN A 158 -2.87 -7.05 12.51
CA GLN A 158 -2.64 -7.79 13.75
C GLN A 158 -1.23 -8.38 13.82
N SER A 159 -0.80 -9.03 12.74
CA SER A 159 0.38 -9.89 12.75
C SER A 159 1.62 -9.24 12.14
N GLY A 160 1.47 -8.19 11.34
CA GLY A 160 2.52 -7.63 10.49
C GLY A 160 2.93 -8.54 9.31
N LEU A 161 2.31 -9.71 9.16
CA LEU A 161 2.67 -10.71 8.14
C LEU A 161 1.99 -10.39 6.81
N ILE A 162 2.80 -10.12 5.78
CA ILE A 162 2.33 -9.84 4.43
C ILE A 162 1.65 -11.07 3.80
N ALA A 163 1.91 -12.27 4.32
CA ALA A 163 1.36 -13.53 3.80
C ALA A 163 -0.18 -13.52 3.67
N ALA A 164 -0.89 -12.87 4.59
CA ALA A 164 -2.35 -12.72 4.51
C ALA A 164 -2.76 -11.90 3.27
N LEU A 165 -2.11 -10.77 3.03
CA LEU A 165 -2.35 -9.94 1.83
C LEU A 165 -1.89 -10.66 0.56
N SER A 166 -0.74 -11.34 0.59
CA SER A 166 -0.26 -12.13 -0.55
C SER A 166 -1.26 -13.20 -0.97
N ALA A 167 -1.91 -13.88 -0.02
CA ALA A 167 -2.92 -14.90 -0.32
C ALA A 167 -4.08 -14.33 -1.15
N VAL A 168 -4.56 -13.14 -0.81
CA VAL A 168 -5.64 -12.45 -1.54
C VAL A 168 -5.16 -11.98 -2.91
N VAL A 169 -3.96 -11.39 -2.99
CA VAL A 169 -3.37 -10.95 -4.26
C VAL A 169 -3.21 -12.13 -5.23
N THR A 170 -2.84 -13.31 -4.72
CA THR A 170 -2.64 -14.52 -5.54
C THR A 170 -3.93 -15.26 -5.87
N ALA A 171 -4.94 -15.21 -5.01
CA ALA A 171 -6.24 -15.85 -5.26
C ALA A 171 -6.91 -15.25 -6.51
N ASP A 172 -6.68 -13.96 -6.77
CA ASP A 172 -7.22 -13.22 -7.91
C ASP A 172 -6.24 -13.06 -9.08
N ALA A 173 -4.98 -13.52 -8.97
CA ALA A 173 -4.00 -13.30 -10.04
C ALA A 173 -4.31 -14.08 -11.34
N LEU A 174 -5.01 -15.22 -11.22
CA LEU A 174 -5.54 -15.98 -12.37
C LEU A 174 -6.85 -15.38 -12.94
N GLU A 175 -7.47 -14.45 -12.19
CA GLU A 175 -8.69 -13.71 -12.54
C GLU A 175 -8.44 -12.19 -12.52
N HIS A 176 -7.22 -11.77 -12.88
CA HIS A 176 -6.81 -10.37 -12.79
C HIS A 176 -7.89 -9.49 -13.48
N PRO A 177 -8.58 -8.57 -12.77
CA PRO A 177 -9.80 -7.90 -13.27
C PRO A 177 -9.59 -7.01 -14.50
N PHE A 178 -8.33 -6.68 -14.80
CA PHE A 178 -7.94 -6.03 -16.04
C PHE A 178 -8.00 -7.02 -17.24
N PHE A 179 -7.79 -8.32 -17.03
CA PHE A 179 -7.72 -9.33 -18.10
C PHE A 179 -9.00 -10.19 -18.27
N MET A 180 -9.90 -10.29 -17.28
CA MET A 180 -11.12 -11.11 -17.40
C MET A 180 -12.37 -10.43 -16.81
N ARG A 181 -13.22 -9.93 -17.72
CA ARG A 181 -14.67 -9.64 -17.62
C ARG A 181 -15.22 -8.74 -16.49
N LYS A 182 -15.90 -7.67 -16.95
CA LYS A 182 -16.89 -6.81 -16.27
C LYS A 182 -16.40 -6.15 -14.99
N ASP A 183 -15.57 -5.11 -15.14
CA ASP A 183 -15.59 -4.02 -14.16
C ASP A 183 -17.06 -3.57 -14.01
N PRO A 184 -17.68 -3.67 -12.81
CA PRO A 184 -19.08 -3.27 -12.60
C PRO A 184 -19.28 -1.78 -12.93
N TYR A 185 -18.20 -1.00 -12.96
CA TYR A 185 -18.19 0.41 -13.30
C TYR A 185 -17.78 0.69 -14.74
N ALA A 186 -17.60 -0.32 -15.61
CA ALA A 186 -17.12 -0.13 -16.98
C ALA A 186 -17.99 0.82 -17.82
N GLU A 187 -19.31 0.76 -17.67
CA GLU A 187 -20.24 1.64 -18.40
C GLU A 187 -20.24 3.06 -17.83
N ALA A 188 -20.21 3.21 -16.51
CA ALA A 188 -20.02 4.50 -15.85
C ALA A 188 -18.69 5.14 -16.26
N PHE A 189 -17.63 4.35 -16.32
CA PHE A 189 -16.33 4.78 -16.78
C PHE A 189 -16.37 5.27 -18.24
N LYS A 190 -17.03 4.54 -19.16
CA LYS A 190 -17.15 4.99 -20.56
C LYS A 190 -17.89 6.32 -20.68
N ALA A 191 -18.92 6.54 -19.85
CA ALA A 191 -19.63 7.82 -19.80
C ALA A 191 -18.73 8.95 -19.30
N ILE A 192 -18.00 8.71 -18.20
CA ILE A 192 -17.04 9.66 -17.63
C ILE A 192 -15.92 9.99 -18.62
N ALA A 193 -15.35 9.00 -19.29
CA ALA A 193 -14.23 9.23 -20.19
C ALA A 193 -14.61 10.04 -21.43
N ARG A 194 -15.86 9.94 -21.90
CA ARG A 194 -16.36 10.72 -23.05
C ARG A 194 -16.73 12.15 -22.67
N ASN A 195 -17.35 12.35 -21.50
CA ASN A 195 -18.01 13.60 -21.11
C ASN A 195 -17.57 14.08 -19.71
N GLY A 196 -16.30 13.89 -19.37
CA GLY A 196 -15.79 14.13 -18.03
C GLY A 196 -14.28 14.23 -17.98
N VAL A 197 -13.72 14.07 -16.79
CA VAL A 197 -12.28 14.20 -16.54
C VAL A 197 -11.74 12.90 -15.97
N ILE A 198 -10.70 12.36 -16.62
CA ILE A 198 -9.83 11.34 -16.03
C ILE A 198 -8.72 12.08 -15.31
N TRP A 199 -8.64 11.94 -13.99
CA TRP A 199 -7.74 12.74 -13.17
C TRP A 199 -6.85 11.86 -12.32
N GLU A 200 -5.54 12.09 -12.40
CA GLU A 200 -4.58 11.48 -11.50
C GLU A 200 -4.04 12.50 -10.51
N ILE A 201 -4.19 12.20 -9.22
CA ILE A 201 -3.73 13.02 -8.11
C ILE A 201 -2.66 12.22 -7.35
N ALA A 202 -1.39 12.43 -7.68
CA ALA A 202 -0.25 11.68 -7.18
C ALA A 202 1.06 12.47 -7.36
N ASP A 203 2.08 12.21 -6.53
CA ASP A 203 3.38 12.89 -6.67
C ASP A 203 4.17 12.49 -7.92
N THR A 204 3.92 11.29 -8.42
CA THR A 204 4.45 10.77 -9.68
C THR A 204 3.35 10.01 -10.39
N ARG A 205 3.37 10.00 -11.72
CA ARG A 205 2.39 9.22 -12.47
C ARG A 205 2.49 7.73 -12.16
N SER A 206 1.35 7.06 -12.25
CA SER A 206 1.18 5.62 -12.27
C SER A 206 0.82 5.14 -13.67
N ALA A 207 0.53 3.84 -13.82
CA ALA A 207 0.01 3.26 -15.07
C ALA A 207 -1.50 3.47 -15.24
N PHE A 208 -2.11 4.34 -14.43
CA PHE A 208 -3.56 4.49 -14.33
C PHE A 208 -4.21 4.91 -15.66
N ILE A 209 -3.65 5.91 -16.33
CA ILE A 209 -4.17 6.39 -17.62
C ILE A 209 -4.03 5.32 -18.70
N GLU A 210 -2.90 4.61 -18.77
CA GLU A 210 -2.68 3.56 -19.77
C GLU A 210 -3.65 2.39 -19.55
N GLN A 211 -3.86 2.00 -18.30
CA GLN A 211 -4.88 1.01 -17.94
C GLN A 211 -6.28 1.48 -18.35
N ALA A 212 -6.64 2.72 -18.03
CA ALA A 212 -7.94 3.29 -18.37
C ALA A 212 -8.19 3.33 -19.89
N VAL A 213 -7.20 3.72 -20.70
CA VAL A 213 -7.34 3.82 -22.16
C VAL A 213 -7.44 2.45 -22.83
N VAL A 214 -6.55 1.51 -22.47
CA VAL A 214 -6.48 0.18 -23.09
C VAL A 214 -7.76 -0.63 -22.82
N HIS A 215 -8.31 -0.55 -21.61
CA HIS A 215 -9.43 -1.42 -21.20
C HIS A 215 -10.76 -1.05 -21.84
N HIS A 216 -10.91 0.22 -22.20
CA HIS A 216 -12.22 0.75 -22.56
C HIS A 216 -12.26 1.32 -23.97
N ASN A 217 -11.14 1.23 -24.72
CA ASN A 217 -11.03 1.61 -26.13
C ASN A 217 -11.62 3.00 -26.41
N ILE A 218 -11.12 4.00 -25.68
CA ILE A 218 -11.65 5.37 -25.69
C ILE A 218 -10.91 6.22 -26.72
N GLY A 219 -11.66 6.93 -27.57
CA GLY A 219 -11.10 7.79 -28.62
C GLY A 219 -10.73 9.23 -28.19
N GLY A 220 -11.36 9.77 -27.14
CA GLY A 220 -11.07 11.11 -26.64
C GLY A 220 -11.49 11.27 -25.19
N PHE A 221 -10.64 11.94 -24.39
CA PHE A 221 -10.85 12.19 -22.97
C PHE A 221 -10.03 13.39 -22.50
N THR A 222 -10.50 14.08 -21.45
CA THR A 222 -9.72 15.11 -20.76
C THR A 222 -8.89 14.45 -19.66
N TYR A 223 -7.58 14.67 -19.68
CA TYR A 223 -6.67 14.15 -18.66
C TYR A 223 -6.12 15.26 -17.77
N GLY A 224 -6.31 15.10 -16.46
CA GLY A 224 -5.74 15.95 -15.42
C GLY A 224 -4.63 15.24 -14.65
N PHE A 225 -3.59 15.97 -14.28
CA PHE A 225 -2.56 15.53 -13.33
C PHE A 225 -2.35 16.58 -12.24
N SER A 226 -2.36 16.13 -10.98
CA SER A 226 -2.15 16.99 -9.83
C SER A 226 -1.29 16.35 -8.74
N SER A 227 -0.62 17.16 -7.95
CA SER A 227 0.13 16.78 -6.74
C SER A 227 0.08 17.93 -5.74
N PHE A 228 0.39 17.64 -4.47
CA PHE A 228 0.61 18.65 -3.44
C PHE A 228 1.93 19.42 -3.61
N SER A 229 2.79 18.99 -4.54
CA SER A 229 4.07 19.64 -4.87
C SER A 229 4.02 20.23 -6.28
N ALA A 230 3.99 21.57 -6.38
CA ALA A 230 4.01 22.25 -7.67
C ALA A 230 5.22 21.88 -8.54
N GLY A 231 6.39 21.66 -7.92
CA GLY A 231 7.60 21.20 -8.62
C GLY A 231 7.43 19.80 -9.21
N SER A 232 6.79 18.89 -8.48
CA SER A 232 6.48 17.53 -8.95
C SER A 232 5.49 17.58 -10.13
N VAL A 233 4.44 18.39 -10.03
CA VAL A 233 3.46 18.60 -11.11
C VAL A 233 4.12 19.10 -12.38
N GLN A 234 4.99 20.10 -12.29
CA GLN A 234 5.65 20.67 -13.45
C GLN A 234 6.58 19.66 -14.13
N ALA A 235 7.37 18.92 -13.35
CA ALA A 235 8.29 17.91 -13.85
C ALA A 235 7.53 16.76 -14.55
N GLU A 236 6.53 16.18 -13.87
CA GLU A 236 5.77 15.07 -14.43
C GLU A 236 4.85 15.54 -15.58
N GLY A 237 4.28 16.74 -15.50
CA GLY A 237 3.46 17.32 -16.56
C GLY A 237 4.23 17.51 -17.87
N THR A 238 5.51 17.89 -17.80
CA THR A 238 6.40 17.96 -18.97
C THR A 238 6.59 16.58 -19.61
N ARG A 239 6.81 15.55 -18.77
CA ARG A 239 6.97 14.16 -19.21
C ARG A 239 5.68 13.61 -19.82
N LEU A 240 4.53 13.88 -19.20
CA LEU A 240 3.21 13.46 -19.67
C LEU A 240 2.86 14.12 -21.01
N ALA A 241 3.13 15.42 -21.17
CA ALA A 241 2.89 16.11 -22.43
C ALA A 241 3.70 15.51 -23.59
N PHE A 242 4.94 15.10 -23.33
CA PHE A 242 5.75 14.38 -24.32
C PHE A 242 5.16 13.01 -24.69
N LEU A 243 4.76 12.22 -23.68
CA LEU A 243 4.27 10.85 -23.89
C LEU A 243 2.89 10.79 -24.55
N LEU A 244 2.00 11.69 -24.14
CA LEU A 244 0.61 11.72 -24.60
C LEU A 244 0.41 12.64 -25.81
N GLY A 245 1.42 13.44 -26.16
CA GLY A 245 1.37 14.35 -27.31
C GLY A 245 1.12 13.62 -28.64
N GLY A 246 1.66 12.41 -28.80
CA GLY A 246 1.39 11.56 -29.98
C GLY A 246 -0.06 11.08 -30.09
N LEU A 247 -0.81 11.12 -28.98
CA LEU A 247 -2.25 10.82 -28.92
C LEU A 247 -3.11 12.10 -28.99
N GLY A 248 -2.50 13.27 -29.17
CA GLY A 248 -3.20 14.56 -29.21
C GLY A 248 -3.68 15.05 -27.84
N ILE A 249 -3.29 14.40 -26.75
CA ILE A 249 -3.72 14.75 -25.39
C ILE A 249 -2.75 15.76 -24.80
N LYS A 250 -3.29 16.88 -24.31
CA LYS A 250 -2.54 17.88 -23.53
C LYS A 250 -2.98 17.76 -22.06
N PRO A 251 -2.09 17.31 -21.16
CA PRO A 251 -2.44 17.19 -19.74
C PRO A 251 -2.81 18.54 -19.15
N ALA A 252 -3.94 18.59 -18.45
CA ALA A 252 -4.25 19.68 -17.55
C ALA A 252 -3.47 19.50 -16.24
N LEU A 253 -2.82 20.54 -15.75
CA LEU A 253 -1.93 20.47 -14.59
C LEU A 253 -2.41 21.40 -13.47
N SER A 254 -2.39 20.92 -12.24
CA SER A 254 -2.61 21.79 -11.07
C SER A 254 -1.89 21.28 -9.84
N SER A 255 -1.54 22.17 -8.93
CA SER A 255 -1.12 21.81 -7.59
C SER A 255 -2.31 21.84 -6.64
N LEU A 256 -2.34 20.94 -5.67
CA LEU A 256 -3.35 20.93 -4.62
C LEU A 256 -2.77 21.45 -3.32
N HIS A 257 -3.62 22.07 -2.52
CA HIS A 257 -3.35 22.39 -1.13
C HIS A 257 -4.51 21.86 -0.30
N ALA A 258 -4.21 21.13 0.76
CA ALA A 258 -5.21 20.60 1.67
C ALA A 258 -4.98 21.20 3.06
N SER A 259 -6.08 21.57 3.69
CA SER A 259 -6.19 21.81 5.11
C SER A 259 -7.30 20.92 5.66
N ASP A 260 -7.41 20.85 6.99
CA ASP A 260 -8.42 20.03 7.69
C ASP A 260 -9.86 20.25 7.20
N THR A 261 -10.15 21.41 6.59
CA THR A 261 -11.51 21.79 6.17
C THR A 261 -11.67 22.06 4.68
N THR A 262 -10.58 22.25 3.93
CA THR A 262 -10.67 22.66 2.53
C THR A 262 -9.55 22.09 1.68
N VAL A 263 -9.90 21.67 0.46
CA VAL A 263 -8.94 21.40 -0.61
C VAL A 263 -9.06 22.51 -1.65
N ARG A 264 -7.92 23.08 -2.04
CA ARG A 264 -7.81 24.12 -3.06
C ARG A 264 -6.95 23.62 -4.21
N GLN A 265 -7.34 23.99 -5.43
CA GLN A 265 -6.62 23.73 -6.66
C GLN A 265 -5.98 25.02 -7.17
N ASP A 266 -4.67 24.98 -7.44
CA ASP A 266 -3.89 26.09 -7.97
C ASP A 266 -3.31 25.75 -9.34
N HIS A 267 -3.20 26.76 -10.20
CA HIS A 267 -2.65 26.61 -11.53
C HIS A 267 -1.13 26.39 -11.50
N VAL A 268 -0.62 25.59 -12.43
CA VAL A 268 0.82 25.34 -12.58
C VAL A 268 1.28 25.76 -13.97
N GLY A 269 2.11 26.80 -14.02
CA GLY A 269 2.66 27.35 -15.26
C GLY A 269 1.55 27.85 -16.20
N ALA A 270 1.68 27.53 -17.49
CA ALA A 270 0.72 27.92 -18.53
C ALA A 270 -0.24 26.79 -18.93
N ALA A 271 -0.18 25.63 -18.28
CA ALA A 271 -1.10 24.53 -18.55
C ALA A 271 -2.50 24.87 -18.00
N ALA A 272 -3.54 24.38 -18.70
CA ALA A 272 -4.90 24.47 -18.17
C ALA A 272 -4.99 23.67 -16.85
N ALA A 273 -5.82 24.10 -15.92
CA ALA A 273 -6.12 23.32 -14.73
C ALA A 273 -7.20 22.27 -15.04
N PRO A 274 -7.15 21.06 -14.42
CA PRO A 274 -8.22 20.08 -14.49
C PRO A 274 -9.56 20.70 -14.11
N ASP A 275 -10.62 20.41 -14.86
CA ASP A 275 -11.94 20.99 -14.59
C ASP A 275 -12.58 20.38 -13.35
N ILE A 276 -12.53 21.13 -12.26
CA ILE A 276 -13.14 20.79 -10.98
C ILE A 276 -14.68 20.72 -11.07
N ASN A 277 -15.30 21.44 -12.00
CA ASN A 277 -16.76 21.49 -12.12
C ASN A 277 -17.31 20.44 -13.09
N ALA A 278 -16.46 19.59 -13.68
CA ALA A 278 -16.92 18.53 -14.55
C ALA A 278 -17.88 17.58 -13.81
N ASP A 279 -19.09 17.37 -14.33
CA ASP A 279 -20.13 16.56 -13.69
C ASP A 279 -19.69 15.09 -13.47
N ASN A 280 -18.79 14.61 -14.33
CA ASN A 280 -18.32 13.24 -14.36
C ASN A 280 -16.80 13.20 -14.14
N LYS A 281 -16.33 12.50 -13.11
CA LYS A 281 -14.89 12.36 -12.82
C LYS A 281 -14.51 10.91 -12.53
N PHE A 282 -13.38 10.50 -13.10
CA PHE A 282 -12.72 9.24 -12.76
C PHE A 282 -11.33 9.55 -12.23
N VAL A 283 -11.14 9.31 -10.94
CA VAL A 283 -9.99 9.87 -10.22
C VAL A 283 -9.15 8.78 -9.60
N ARG A 284 -7.83 8.87 -9.77
CA ARG A 284 -6.84 8.13 -8.99
C ARG A 284 -6.29 9.06 -7.91
N ILE A 285 -6.38 8.66 -6.65
CA ILE A 285 -5.87 9.44 -5.51
C ILE A 285 -4.76 8.62 -4.83
N ASP A 286 -3.52 9.07 -4.94
CA ASP A 286 -2.33 8.45 -4.35
C ASP A 286 -1.39 9.50 -3.74
N VAL A 287 -1.84 10.05 -2.62
CA VAL A 287 -1.25 11.20 -1.90
C VAL A 287 -1.35 10.99 -0.40
N GLU A 288 -0.72 11.85 0.40
CA GLU A 288 -0.70 11.75 1.86
C GLU A 288 -2.06 12.03 2.53
N GLU A 289 -2.91 12.86 1.93
CA GLU A 289 -4.24 13.22 2.47
C GLU A 289 -5.38 12.75 1.55
N PRO A 290 -5.52 11.43 1.32
CA PRO A 290 -6.41 10.93 0.28
C PRO A 290 -7.90 11.18 0.60
N VAL A 291 -8.28 11.15 1.88
CA VAL A 291 -9.68 11.28 2.31
C VAL A 291 -10.18 12.73 2.17
N ALA A 292 -9.33 13.72 2.45
CA ALA A 292 -9.68 15.13 2.27
C ALA A 292 -9.97 15.44 0.79
N VAL A 293 -9.12 14.93 -0.11
CA VAL A 293 -9.32 15.05 -1.57
C VAL A 293 -10.60 14.33 -2.00
N LEU A 294 -10.84 13.11 -1.52
CA LEU A 294 -12.06 12.37 -1.87
C LEU A 294 -13.34 13.10 -1.42
N LYS A 295 -13.39 13.63 -0.19
CA LYS A 295 -14.53 14.41 0.32
C LYS A 295 -14.79 15.66 -0.50
N TRP A 296 -13.72 16.36 -0.88
CA TRP A 296 -13.81 17.54 -1.72
C TRP A 296 -14.38 17.21 -3.10
N LEU A 297 -13.88 16.15 -3.74
CA LEU A 297 -14.38 15.70 -5.03
C LEU A 297 -15.83 15.21 -4.95
N ASP A 298 -16.19 14.45 -3.92
CA ASP A 298 -17.56 13.98 -3.69
C ASP A 298 -18.56 15.15 -3.60
N HIS A 299 -18.17 16.23 -2.93
CA HIS A 299 -19.03 17.42 -2.78
C HIS A 299 -19.30 18.15 -4.10
N CYS A 300 -18.34 18.17 -5.03
CA CYS A 300 -18.41 18.95 -6.28
C CYS A 300 -18.58 18.09 -7.54
N THR A 301 -18.94 16.81 -7.40
CA THR A 301 -19.09 15.90 -8.55
C THR A 301 -20.39 15.14 -8.46
N GLU A 302 -21.13 15.11 -9.56
CA GLU A 302 -22.37 14.34 -9.65
C GLU A 302 -22.08 12.83 -9.75
N ASN A 303 -21.25 12.43 -10.72
CA ASN A 303 -20.80 11.05 -10.88
C ASN A 303 -19.30 10.95 -10.63
N LEU A 304 -18.93 10.33 -9.51
CA LEU A 304 -17.56 10.16 -9.09
C LEU A 304 -17.22 8.69 -8.97
N LEU A 305 -16.25 8.24 -9.76
CA LEU A 305 -15.55 6.99 -9.55
C LEU A 305 -14.13 7.31 -9.08
N ALA A 306 -13.77 6.93 -7.86
CA ALA A 306 -12.47 7.27 -7.28
C ALA A 306 -11.74 6.02 -6.80
N LYS A 307 -10.51 5.82 -7.28
CA LYS A 307 -9.58 4.78 -6.81
C LYS A 307 -8.57 5.40 -5.86
N VAL A 308 -8.76 5.15 -4.58
CA VAL A 308 -8.03 5.74 -3.48
C VAL A 308 -7.03 4.77 -2.90
N ARG A 309 -5.74 5.13 -2.96
CA ARG A 309 -4.67 4.37 -2.34
C ARG A 309 -4.64 4.70 -0.85
N LEU A 310 -4.83 3.68 -0.02
CA LEU A 310 -4.83 3.84 1.43
C LEU A 310 -3.43 3.56 1.96
N ARG A 311 -2.81 4.56 2.60
CA ARG A 311 -1.46 4.43 3.17
C ARG A 311 -1.49 4.10 4.65
N ARG A 312 -2.57 4.41 5.36
CA ARG A 312 -2.72 4.20 6.81
C ARG A 312 -4.07 3.55 7.16
N PRO A 313 -4.15 2.77 8.26
CA PRO A 313 -5.42 2.28 8.79
C PRO A 313 -6.42 3.40 9.11
N SER A 314 -5.92 4.55 9.58
CA SER A 314 -6.73 5.73 9.88
C SER A 314 -7.39 6.32 8.63
N ASP A 315 -6.76 6.26 7.47
CA ASP A 315 -7.36 6.74 6.21
C ASP A 315 -8.58 5.88 5.86
N LEU A 316 -8.48 4.56 6.02
CA LEU A 316 -9.60 3.64 5.80
C LEU A 316 -10.76 3.92 6.76
N LEU A 317 -10.47 4.11 8.05
CA LEU A 317 -11.50 4.47 9.03
C LEU A 317 -12.17 5.81 8.71
N GLN A 318 -11.41 6.82 8.34
CA GLN A 318 -11.97 8.11 7.95
C GLN A 318 -12.87 7.98 6.72
N CYS A 319 -12.50 7.14 5.74
CA CYS A 319 -13.37 6.82 4.61
C CYS A 319 -14.67 6.12 5.08
N LEU A 320 -14.57 5.07 5.90
CA LEU A 320 -15.72 4.32 6.41
C LEU A 320 -16.65 5.17 7.30
N GLY A 321 -16.12 6.19 7.98
CA GLY A 321 -16.90 7.15 8.74
C GLY A 321 -17.51 8.28 7.90
N ALA A 322 -17.01 8.49 6.68
CA ALA A 322 -17.44 9.59 5.81
C ALA A 322 -18.36 9.15 4.67
N PHE A 323 -18.25 7.90 4.21
CA PHE A 323 -18.94 7.39 3.03
C PHE A 323 -19.72 6.10 3.34
N PRO A 324 -20.90 5.89 2.73
CA PRO A 324 -21.64 4.64 2.86
C PRO A 324 -20.85 3.45 2.33
N ILE A 325 -20.83 2.33 3.06
CA ILE A 325 -20.06 1.13 2.70
C ILE A 325 -20.56 0.51 1.39
N GLU A 326 -21.84 0.67 1.10
CA GLU A 326 -22.48 0.17 -0.12
C GLU A 326 -21.89 0.83 -1.39
N GLN A 327 -21.26 2.00 -1.25
CA GLN A 327 -20.57 2.72 -2.32
C GLN A 327 -19.08 2.39 -2.40
N LEU A 328 -18.59 1.51 -1.53
CA LEU A 328 -17.18 1.19 -1.38
C LEU A 328 -16.88 -0.25 -1.79
N SER A 329 -15.76 -0.45 -2.48
CA SER A 329 -15.15 -1.77 -2.66
C SER A 329 -13.66 -1.72 -2.35
N LEU A 330 -13.11 -2.83 -1.90
CA LEU A 330 -11.74 -2.95 -1.42
C LEU A 330 -11.00 -4.00 -2.24
N ARG A 331 -9.79 -3.65 -2.67
CA ARG A 331 -8.91 -4.56 -3.41
C ARG A 331 -7.48 -4.46 -2.92
N CYS A 332 -6.72 -5.52 -3.14
CA CYS A 332 -5.29 -5.55 -2.91
C CYS A 332 -4.58 -5.87 -4.24
N ASP A 333 -3.91 -4.88 -4.83
CA ASP A 333 -3.28 -5.02 -6.16
C ASP A 333 -1.84 -5.55 -6.10
N ARG A 334 -1.21 -5.46 -4.93
CA ARG A 334 0.15 -5.93 -4.67
C ARG A 334 0.28 -6.34 -3.20
N PRO A 335 1.15 -7.30 -2.87
CA PRO A 335 1.34 -7.69 -1.48
C PRO A 335 1.96 -6.53 -0.68
N GLY A 336 1.32 -6.14 0.41
CA GLY A 336 1.83 -5.13 1.35
C GLY A 336 0.84 -3.99 1.67
N PRO A 337 1.18 -3.11 2.63
CA PRO A 337 0.29 -2.06 3.12
C PRO A 337 -0.05 -1.01 2.06
N ALA A 338 0.90 -0.69 1.18
CA ALA A 338 0.68 0.19 0.04
C ALA A 338 -0.10 -0.51 -1.09
N GLY A 339 -0.52 -1.76 -0.94
CA GLY A 339 -1.33 -2.46 -1.93
C GLY A 339 -2.82 -2.29 -1.76
N LEU A 340 -3.27 -1.70 -0.65
CA LEU A 340 -4.68 -1.54 -0.38
C LEU A 340 -5.27 -0.38 -1.18
N GLU A 341 -6.25 -0.70 -2.02
CA GLU A 341 -6.97 0.26 -2.84
C GLU A 341 -8.46 0.19 -2.52
N LEU A 342 -9.03 1.36 -2.21
CA LEU A 342 -10.45 1.56 -2.02
C LEU A 342 -11.02 2.17 -3.29
N THR A 343 -12.06 1.58 -3.85
CA THR A 343 -12.85 2.22 -4.91
C THR A 343 -14.12 2.79 -4.28
N PHE A 344 -14.33 4.10 -4.45
CA PHE A 344 -15.57 4.79 -4.14
C PHE A 344 -16.35 5.04 -5.43
N ALA A 345 -17.65 4.72 -5.42
CA ALA A 345 -18.53 4.93 -6.56
C ALA A 345 -19.80 5.67 -6.12
N LYS A 346 -19.85 6.96 -6.46
CA LYS A 346 -21.08 7.75 -6.45
C LYS A 346 -21.58 7.84 -7.88
N LEU A 347 -22.61 7.06 -8.19
CA LEU A 347 -23.24 7.02 -9.49
C LEU A 347 -24.72 7.34 -9.31
N GLN A 348 -25.24 8.27 -10.10
CA GLN A 348 -26.69 8.46 -10.15
C GLN A 348 -27.34 7.18 -10.67
N SER A 349 -28.38 6.71 -9.98
CA SER A 349 -29.24 5.64 -10.50
C SER A 349 -29.74 6.07 -11.87
N ALA A 350 -29.58 5.21 -12.88
CA ALA A 350 -30.24 5.43 -14.15
C ALA A 350 -31.74 5.61 -13.85
N VAL A 351 -32.27 6.81 -14.12
CA VAL A 351 -33.71 7.05 -14.05
C VAL A 351 -34.31 6.07 -15.05
N VAL A 352 -34.93 5.01 -14.54
CA VAL A 352 -35.78 4.16 -15.36
C VAL A 352 -36.98 5.03 -15.66
N ASP A 353 -36.97 5.69 -16.81
CA ASP A 353 -38.17 6.28 -17.37
C ASP A 353 -39.16 5.14 -17.57
N VAL A 354 -40.11 5.03 -16.64
CA VAL A 354 -41.29 4.19 -16.80
C VAL A 354 -42.16 4.92 -17.80
N ALA A 355 -42.00 4.57 -19.08
CA ALA A 355 -42.84 5.02 -20.19
C ALA A 355 -44.27 4.46 -20.08
#